data_AF-A0A8J3URF9-F1
#
_entry.id   AF-A0A8J3URF9-F1
#
_cell.length_a   1.000
_cell.length_b   1.000
_cell.length_c   1.000
_cell.angle_alpha   90.00
_cell.angle_beta   90.00
_cell.angle_gamma   90.00
#
_symmetry.space_group_name_H-M   'P 1'
#
loop_
_entity.id
_entity.type
_entity.pdbx_description
1 polymer ?
#
loop_
_entity_poly.entity_id
_entity_poly.type
_entity_poly.pdbx_seq_one_letter_code
_entity_poly.pdbx_strand_id
1 'polypeptide(L)'
;MTLQELATRYPDWVIWRGASETGPQGWYATRRAVSLSMEQLTSGMAQTVCGDDAPGLLVELERQTEIALRLAAAPTTGKDGLNDRGEHPGRRGEP
;
A
#
# COMPACT_ATOMS: atom_id res chain seq x y z
N MET A 1 -25.15 1.59 -2.35
CA MET A 1 -23.80 1.19 -2.79
C MET A 1 -23.88 -0.17 -3.46
N THR A 2 -23.69 -0.20 -4.77
CA THR A 2 -23.72 -1.38 -5.64
C THR A 2 -22.30 -1.74 -6.09
N LEU A 3 -22.16 -2.90 -6.74
CA LEU A 3 -20.88 -3.35 -7.30
C LEU A 3 -20.37 -2.39 -8.38
N GLN A 4 -21.26 -1.90 -9.24
CA GLN A 4 -20.89 -0.96 -10.30
C GLN A 4 -20.43 0.39 -9.73
N GLU A 5 -21.09 0.90 -8.69
CA GLU A 5 -20.67 2.14 -8.02
C GLU A 5 -19.27 2.00 -7.41
N LEU A 6 -18.99 0.89 -6.70
CA LEU A 6 -17.66 0.63 -6.14
C LEU A 6 -16.60 0.47 -7.25
N ALA A 7 -16.88 -0.29 -8.30
CA ALA A 7 -15.95 -0.48 -9.41
C ALA A 7 -15.64 0.83 -10.15
N THR A 8 -16.61 1.75 -10.21
CA THR A 8 -16.42 3.08 -10.80
C THR A 8 -15.56 3.97 -9.90
N ARG A 9 -15.74 3.89 -8.58
CA ARG A 9 -14.98 4.69 -7.60
C ARG A 9 -13.54 4.18 -7.42
N TYR A 10 -13.30 2.89 -7.62
CA TYR A 10 -12.00 2.25 -7.40
C TYR A 10 -11.52 1.50 -8.66
N PRO A 11 -11.15 2.24 -9.74
CA PRO A 11 -10.82 1.63 -11.03
C PRO A 11 -9.58 0.73 -11.03
N ASP A 12 -8.65 0.92 -10.08
CA ASP A 12 -7.46 0.08 -9.91
C ASP A 12 -7.77 -1.31 -9.32
N TRP A 13 -9.01 -1.52 -8.89
CA TRP A 13 -9.49 -2.75 -8.28
C TRP A 13 -10.45 -3.49 -9.21
N VAL A 14 -10.29 -4.81 -9.27
CA VAL A 14 -11.35 -5.70 -9.75
C VAL A 14 -12.22 -6.04 -8.56
N ILE A 15 -13.52 -5.76 -8.62
CA ILE A 15 -14.47 -5.99 -7.54
C ILE A 15 -15.51 -7.02 -7.96
N TRP A 16 -15.76 -8.03 -7.10
CA TRP A 16 -16.74 -9.07 -7.37
C TRP A 16 -17.40 -9.55 -6.07
N ARG A 17 -18.52 -10.27 -6.23
CA ARG A 17 -19.17 -11.01 -5.14
C ARG A 17 -18.79 -12.48 -5.24
N GLY A 18 -18.53 -13.11 -4.10
CA GLY A 18 -18.32 -14.55 -4.03
C GLY A 18 -19.61 -15.28 -4.39
N ALA A 19 -19.51 -16.25 -5.30
CA ALA A 19 -20.61 -17.17 -5.57
C ALA A 19 -20.58 -18.28 -4.49
N SER A 20 -21.39 -18.11 -3.45
CA SER A 20 -21.61 -19.19 -2.47
C SER A 20 -23.02 -19.73 -2.66
N GLU A 21 -23.13 -21.05 -2.85
CA GLU A 21 -24.43 -21.73 -3.00
C GLU A 21 -25.11 -21.98 -1.64
N THR A 22 -24.37 -21.92 -0.53
CA THR A 22 -24.86 -22.33 0.79
C THR A 22 -24.49 -21.38 1.94
N GLY A 23 -23.87 -20.22 1.66
CA GLY A 23 -23.42 -19.27 2.69
C GLY A 23 -23.53 -17.80 2.27
N PRO A 24 -23.25 -16.86 3.18
CA PRO A 24 -23.29 -15.43 2.88
C PRO A 24 -22.32 -15.07 1.76
N GLN A 25 -22.81 -14.30 0.78
CA GLN A 25 -22.01 -13.87 -0.37
C GLN A 25 -21.10 -12.71 0.03
N GLY A 26 -19.85 -13.01 0.34
CA GLY A 26 -18.83 -11.99 0.61
C GLY A 26 -18.55 -11.11 -0.61
N TRP A 27 -18.05 -9.92 -0.34
CA TRP A 27 -17.56 -8.95 -1.31
C TRP A 27 -16.04 -8.96 -1.32
N TYR A 28 -15.45 -8.93 -2.50
CA TYR A 28 -14.01 -9.06 -2.68
C TYR A 28 -13.50 -8.00 -3.66
N ALA A 29 -12.28 -7.54 -3.44
CA ALA A 29 -11.56 -6.69 -4.37
C ALA A 29 -10.10 -7.11 -4.47
N THR A 30 -9.54 -7.13 -5.69
CA THR A 30 -8.09 -7.36 -5.91
C THR A 30 -7.49 -6.30 -6.81
N ARG A 31 -6.24 -5.92 -6.56
CA ARG A 31 -5.53 -4.90 -7.36
C ARG A 31 -5.15 -5.47 -8.72
N ARG A 32 -5.31 -4.68 -9.79
CA ARG A 32 -4.90 -5.08 -11.14
C ARG A 32 -3.39 -4.91 -11.33
N ALA A 33 -2.70 -5.96 -11.78
CA ALA A 33 -1.34 -5.90 -12.32
C ALA A 33 -0.29 -5.16 -11.45
N VAL A 34 -0.49 -5.15 -10.12
CA VAL A 34 0.46 -4.56 -9.16
C VAL A 34 1.08 -5.68 -8.35
N SER A 35 2.42 -5.66 -8.25
CA SER A 35 3.16 -6.41 -7.24
C SER A 35 3.50 -5.47 -6.10
N LEU A 36 3.07 -5.80 -4.89
CA LEU A 36 3.37 -5.01 -3.71
C LEU A 36 4.81 -5.28 -3.24
N SER A 37 5.54 -4.22 -2.92
CA SER A 37 6.84 -4.33 -2.28
C SER A 37 6.69 -4.78 -0.82
N MET A 38 7.79 -5.26 -0.21
CA MET A 38 7.76 -5.62 1.22
C MET A 38 7.43 -4.42 2.12
N GLU A 39 7.87 -3.21 1.77
CA GLU A 39 7.52 -1.99 2.51
C GLU A 39 6.01 -1.71 2.46
N GLN A 40 5.38 -1.87 1.29
CA GLN A 40 3.95 -1.72 1.13
C GLN A 40 3.17 -2.76 1.95
N LEU A 41 3.60 -4.02 1.90
CA LEU A 41 2.99 -5.12 2.67
C LEU A 41 3.11 -4.89 4.17
N THR A 42 4.29 -4.51 4.67
CA THR A 42 4.52 -4.23 6.10
C THR A 42 3.76 -3.00 6.59
N SER A 43 3.43 -2.07 5.70
CA SER A 43 2.57 -0.92 6.00
C SER A 43 1.07 -1.26 6.00
N GLY A 44 0.72 -2.52 5.73
CA GLY A 44 -0.65 -3.02 5.75
C GLY A 44 -1.38 -2.95 4.40
N MET A 45 -0.68 -2.67 3.29
CA MET A 45 -1.30 -2.84 1.98
C MET A 45 -1.57 -4.31 1.71
N ALA A 46 -2.71 -4.59 1.10
CA ALA A 46 -3.11 -5.92 0.70
C ALA A 46 -3.34 -5.99 -0.82
N GLN A 47 -3.02 -7.15 -1.40
CA GLN A 47 -3.32 -7.44 -2.80
C GLN A 47 -4.82 -7.67 -3.02
N THR A 48 -5.44 -8.38 -2.09
CA THR A 48 -6.85 -8.74 -2.10
C THR A 48 -7.44 -8.40 -0.74
N VAL A 49 -8.63 -7.82 -0.74
CA VAL A 49 -9.40 -7.46 0.45
C VAL A 49 -10.82 -8.01 0.34
N CYS A 50 -11.47 -8.21 1.49
CA CYS A 50 -12.84 -8.69 1.54
C CYS A 50 -13.67 -7.93 2.58
N GLY A 51 -14.99 -8.00 2.42
CA GLY A 51 -15.98 -7.59 3.41
C GLY A 51 -17.23 -8.45 3.29
N ASP A 52 -18.01 -8.54 4.35
CA ASP A 52 -19.25 -9.34 4.35
C ASP A 52 -20.34 -8.72 3.45
N ASP A 53 -20.28 -7.40 3.23
CA ASP A 53 -21.19 -6.62 2.40
C ASP A 53 -20.47 -5.43 1.73
N ALA A 54 -21.21 -4.66 0.93
CA ALA A 54 -20.65 -3.51 0.21
C ALA A 54 -20.06 -2.42 1.14
N PRO A 55 -20.75 -1.97 2.21
CA PRO A 55 -20.14 -1.13 3.25
C PRO A 55 -18.87 -1.73 3.87
N GLY A 56 -18.86 -3.02 4.21
CA GLY A 56 -17.68 -3.70 4.75
C GLY A 56 -16.48 -3.65 3.79
N LEU A 57 -16.71 -3.91 2.50
CA LEU A 57 -15.66 -3.80 1.48
C LEU A 57 -15.20 -2.34 1.29
N LEU A 58 -16.11 -1.37 1.36
CA LEU A 58 -15.77 0.05 1.22
C LEU A 58 -14.78 0.49 2.31
N VAL A 59 -15.02 0.12 3.56
CA VAL A 59 -14.13 0.45 4.69
C VAL A 59 -12.71 -0.01 4.40
N GLU A 60 -12.56 -1.24 3.90
CA GLU A 60 -11.22 -1.76 3.62
C GLU A 60 -10.58 -1.08 2.39
N LEU A 61 -11.35 -0.76 1.34
CA LEU A 61 -10.84 0.01 0.19
C LEU A 61 -10.39 1.43 0.58
N GLU A 62 -11.11 2.09 1.49
CA GLU A 62 -10.73 3.40 2.03
C GLU A 62 -9.43 3.29 2.84
N ARG A 63 -9.33 2.31 3.74
CA ARG A 63 -8.10 2.04 4.50
C ARG A 63 -6.90 1.79 3.59
N GLN A 64 -7.08 0.99 2.53
CA GLN A 64 -6.04 0.72 1.53
C GLN A 64 -5.61 1.98 0.77
N THR A 65 -6.52 2.95 0.57
CA THR A 65 -6.23 4.24 -0.07
C THR A 65 -5.44 5.14 0.88
N GLU A 66 -5.79 5.18 2.17
CA GLU A 66 -5.07 5.95 3.18
C GLU A 66 -3.62 5.49 3.34
N ILE A 67 -3.38 4.17 3.35
CA ILE A 67 -2.03 3.60 3.40
C ILE A 67 -1.23 4.01 2.16
N ALA A 68 -1.83 3.92 0.98
CA ALA A 68 -1.16 4.32 -0.26
C ALA A 68 -0.79 5.81 -0.27
N LEU A 69 -1.70 6.68 0.20
CA LEU A 69 -1.44 8.13 0.32
C LEU A 69 -0.30 8.42 1.31
N ARG A 70 -0.28 7.73 2.47
CA ARG A 70 0.80 7.87 3.45
C ARG A 70 2.15 7.46 2.88
N LEU A 71 2.21 6.36 2.13
CA LEU A 71 3.44 5.89 1.49
C LEU A 71 3.92 6.83 0.38
N ALA A 72 3.00 7.40 -0.41
CA ALA A 72 3.34 8.39 -1.43
C ALA A 72 3.84 9.72 -0.83
N ALA A 73 3.35 10.09 0.36
CA ALA A 73 3.76 11.29 1.09
C ALA A 73 5.04 11.12 1.93
N ALA A 74 5.49 9.88 2.14
CA ALA A 74 6.73 9.63 2.86
C ALA A 74 7.89 10.20 2.02
N PRO A 75 8.73 11.09 2.58
CA PRO A 75 9.93 11.51 1.88
C PRO A 75 10.75 10.26 1.62
N THR A 76 11.11 10.03 0.36
CA THR A 76 12.13 9.05 0.01
C THR A 76 13.33 9.39 0.88
N THR A 77 13.55 8.62 1.95
CA THR A 77 14.75 8.77 2.76
C THR A 77 15.87 8.40 1.83
N GLY A 78 16.43 9.43 1.21
CA GLY A 78 17.51 9.35 0.26
C GLY A 78 18.64 8.64 0.98
N LYS A 79 18.90 7.41 0.55
CA LYS A 79 20.10 6.66 0.90
C LYS A 79 21.28 7.23 0.10
N ASP A 80 21.44 8.55 0.11
CA ASP A 80 22.39 9.32 -0.73
C ASP A 80 23.15 10.37 0.11
N GLY A 81 23.37 10.07 1.40
CA GLY A 81 23.96 11.03 2.34
C GLY A 81 24.98 10.46 3.30
N LEU A 82 25.55 9.27 3.06
CA LEU A 82 26.64 8.75 3.89
C LEU A 82 27.90 8.52 3.03
N ASN A 83 28.43 9.61 2.50
CA ASN A 83 29.83 9.74 2.15
C ASN A 83 30.23 11.22 2.29
N ASP A 84 30.37 11.70 3.53
CA ASP A 84 31.17 12.90 3.77
C ASP A 84 31.96 12.78 5.08
N ARG A 85 33.26 12.52 4.87
CA ARG A 85 34.41 13.04 5.61
C ARG A 85 34.46 12.82 7.13
N GLY A 86 35.20 11.79 7.50
CA GLY A 86 35.91 11.76 8.76
C GLY A 86 37.32 11.23 8.58
N GLU A 87 38.28 12.09 8.25
CA GLU A 87 39.62 12.01 8.86
C GLU A 87 40.31 13.39 8.80
N HIS A 88 40.78 13.78 9.99
CA HIS A 88 41.06 15.14 10.46
C HIS A 88 42.55 15.50 10.33
N PRO A 89 42.94 16.79 10.35
CA PRO A 89 44.30 17.26 10.10
C PRO A 89 45.22 17.05 11.33
N GLY A 90 46.34 16.36 11.13
CA GLY A 90 47.31 16.00 12.17
C GLY A 90 48.74 16.51 11.90
N ARG A 91 48.97 17.77 12.27
CA ARG A 91 50.20 18.36 12.85
C ARG A 91 51.62 17.84 12.47
N ARG A 92 52.43 18.82 12.03
CA ARG A 92 53.68 19.31 12.65
C ARG A 92 54.96 18.45 12.49
N GLY A 93 55.81 18.91 11.58
CA GLY A 93 57.21 19.33 11.82
C GLY A 93 58.27 18.30 12.22
N GLU A 94 59.20 18.06 11.27
CA GLU A 94 60.67 17.88 11.44
C GLU A 94 61.17 16.66 12.27
N PRO A 95 62.42 16.16 12.10
CA PRO A 95 63.64 16.81 11.59
C PRO A 95 64.18 16.33 10.23
#